data_AF-A0AAU8XTK0-F1
#
_entry.id   AF-A0AAU8XTK0-F1
#
_cell.length_a   1.000
_cell.length_b   1.000
_cell.length_c   1.000
_cell.angle_alpha   90.00
_cell.angle_beta   90.00
_cell.angle_gamma   90.00
#
_symmetry.space_group_name_H-M   'P 1'
#
loop_
_entity.id
_entity.type
_entity.pdbx_description
1 polymer ?
#
loop_
_entity_poly.entity_id
_entity_poly.type
_entity_poly.pdbx_seq_one_letter_code
_entity_poly.pdbx_strand_id
1 'polypeptide(L)'
;MLIELEHHKHGKTYEKLARELHVTKDKVEELVKNLVAKDLVTDDNGTVISTESGKELCKKVEKHRVETPIKLQMLSNDETMGLVNVLKKMLEKEEN
;
A
#
# COMPACT_ATOMS: atom_id res chain seq x y z
N MET A 1 3.16 -0.19 2.51
CA MET A 1 3.21 -1.02 3.74
C MET A 1 2.04 -0.77 4.67
N LEU A 2 1.81 0.43 5.22
CA LEU A 2 0.65 0.68 6.10
C LEU A 2 -0.70 0.42 5.40
N ILE A 3 -0.83 0.87 4.14
CA ILE A 3 -2.01 0.58 3.29
C ILE A 3 -2.18 -0.93 3.08
N GLU A 4 -1.08 -1.65 2.89
CA GLU A 4 -1.08 -3.10 2.67
C GLU A 4 -1.48 -3.88 3.94
N LEU A 5 -1.22 -3.30 5.12
CA LEU A 5 -1.56 -3.88 6.41
C LEU A 5 -2.98 -3.49 6.88
N GLU A 6 -3.53 -2.35 6.44
CA GLU A 6 -4.86 -1.87 6.85
C GLU A 6 -5.97 -2.87 6.49
N HIS A 7 -5.84 -3.56 5.35
CA HIS A 7 -6.81 -4.55 4.90
C HIS A 7 -6.67 -5.93 5.55
N HIS A 8 -5.72 -6.13 6.48
CA HIS A 8 -5.41 -7.42 7.05
C HIS A 8 -5.40 -7.39 8.59
N LYS A 9 -6.52 -7.81 9.20
CA LYS A 9 -6.69 -7.89 10.66
C LYS A 9 -5.62 -8.72 11.39
N HIS A 10 -5.00 -9.68 10.71
CA HIS A 10 -4.00 -10.59 11.29
C HIS A 10 -2.55 -10.21 10.94
N GLY A 11 -2.33 -9.09 10.26
CA GLY A 11 -1.01 -8.70 9.79
C GLY A 11 -0.50 -9.52 8.61
N LYS A 12 0.79 -9.37 8.30
CA LYS A 12 1.47 -10.08 7.20
C LYS A 12 2.91 -10.41 7.57
N THR A 13 3.41 -11.53 7.04
CA THR A 13 4.83 -11.89 7.16
C THR A 13 5.70 -11.00 6.26
N TYR A 14 6.98 -10.94 6.58
CA TYR A 14 7.98 -10.25 5.77
C TYR A 14 8.03 -10.75 4.32
N GLU A 15 7.94 -12.06 4.06
CA GLU A 15 7.90 -12.57 2.68
C GLU A 15 6.67 -12.10 1.91
N LYS A 16 5.51 -12.08 2.58
CA LYS A 16 4.25 -11.65 1.94
C LYS A 16 4.29 -10.15 1.61
N LEU A 17 4.78 -9.34 2.54
CA LEU A 17 4.98 -7.90 2.32
C LEU A 17 5.99 -7.62 1.21
N ALA A 18 7.10 -8.36 1.15
CA ALA A 18 8.10 -8.21 0.10
C ALA A 18 7.51 -8.47 -1.29
N ARG A 19 6.69 -9.53 -1.41
CA ARG A 19 5.99 -9.89 -2.65
C ARG A 19 4.98 -8.82 -3.08
N GLU A 20 4.13 -8.36 -2.17
CA GLU A 20 3.06 -7.39 -2.49
C GLU A 20 3.60 -5.97 -2.73
N LEU A 21 4.68 -5.59 -2.05
CA LEU A 21 5.33 -4.30 -2.24
C LEU A 21 6.37 -4.31 -3.37
N HIS A 22 6.63 -5.47 -3.99
CA HIS A 22 7.62 -5.67 -5.03
C HIS A 22 9.04 -5.18 -4.63
N VAL A 23 9.44 -5.48 -3.40
CA VAL A 23 10.77 -5.15 -2.86
C VAL A 23 11.42 -6.38 -2.22
N THR A 24 12.70 -6.28 -1.89
CA THR A 24 13.40 -7.36 -1.16
C THR A 24 12.96 -7.45 0.29
N LYS A 25 13.09 -8.64 0.89
CA LYS A 25 12.81 -8.88 2.31
C LYS A 25 13.60 -7.93 3.22
N ASP A 26 14.90 -7.77 2.96
CA ASP A 26 15.77 -6.87 3.72
C ASP A 26 15.24 -5.43 3.72
N LYS A 27 14.66 -4.98 2.60
CA LYS A 27 14.08 -3.65 2.52
C LYS A 27 12.80 -3.53 3.34
N VAL A 28 11.98 -4.58 3.40
CA VAL A 28 10.81 -4.63 4.28
C VAL A 28 11.26 -4.58 5.74
N GLU A 29 12.28 -5.34 6.13
CA GLU A 29 12.81 -5.34 7.50
C GLU A 29 13.32 -3.95 7.93
N GLU A 30 14.06 -3.26 7.06
CA GLU A 30 14.50 -1.88 7.30
C GLU A 30 13.31 -0.92 7.48
N LEU A 31 12.30 -1.03 6.62
CA LEU A 31 11.08 -0.21 6.71
C LEU A 31 10.30 -0.50 7.98
N VAL A 32 10.16 -1.77 8.37
CA VAL A 32 9.42 -2.18 9.58
C VAL A 32 10.10 -1.66 10.82
N LYS A 33 11.43 -1.76 10.94
CA LYS A 33 12.19 -1.16 12.05
C LYS A 33 11.88 0.33 12.22
N ASN A 34 11.84 1.08 11.13
CA ASN A 34 11.50 2.50 11.15
C ASN A 34 10.04 2.78 11.55
N LEU A 35 9.10 1.91 11.17
CA LEU A 35 7.69 2.06 11.54
C LEU A 35 7.41 1.62 12.98
N VAL A 36 8.10 0.59 13.48
CA VAL A 36 8.04 0.16 14.90
C VAL A 36 8.57 1.28 15.80
N ALA A 37 9.69 1.91 15.43
CA ALA A 37 10.25 3.04 16.16
C ALA A 37 9.30 4.26 16.25
N LYS A 38 8.30 4.32 15.35
CA LYS A 38 7.26 5.37 15.31
C LYS A 38 5.92 4.91 15.89
N ASP A 39 5.85 3.71 16.46
CA ASP A 39 4.62 3.11 16.97
C ASP A 39 3.49 3.00 15.92
N LEU A 40 3.85 2.80 14.65
CA LEU A 40 2.89 2.66 13.55
C LEU A 40 2.58 1.20 13.22
N VAL A 41 3.50 0.29 13.55
CA VAL A 41 3.32 -1.16 13.42
C VAL A 41 3.97 -1.87 14.59
N THR A 42 3.54 -3.08 14.89
CA THR A 42 4.24 -4.03 15.75
C THR A 42 4.79 -5.18 14.90
N ASP A 43 5.91 -5.75 15.35
CA ASP A 43 6.43 -7.01 14.84
C ASP A 43 6.21 -8.09 15.91
N ASP A 44 5.26 -8.97 15.66
CA ASP A 44 5.00 -10.15 16.49
C ASP A 44 5.65 -11.37 15.84
N ASN A 45 6.90 -11.61 16.21
CA ASN A 45 7.69 -12.78 15.82
C ASN A 45 7.69 -13.05 14.30
N GLY A 46 7.90 -12.02 13.48
CA GLY A 46 7.93 -12.14 12.02
C GLY A 46 6.61 -11.79 11.34
N THR A 47 5.57 -11.47 12.10
CA THR A 47 4.28 -10.98 11.60
C THR A 47 4.10 -9.51 11.93
N VAL A 48 4.02 -8.68 10.90
CA VAL A 48 3.87 -7.24 11.04
C VAL A 48 2.39 -6.89 11.10
N ILE A 49 1.97 -6.12 12.11
CA ILE A 49 0.58 -5.74 12.36
C ILE A 49 0.51 -4.22 12.55
N SER A 50 -0.48 -3.54 11.95
CA SER A 50 -0.68 -2.10 12.19
C SER A 50 -1.20 -1.82 13.60
N THR A 51 -0.61 -0.85 14.28
CA THR A 51 -1.15 -0.28 15.52
C THR A 51 -2.39 0.57 15.24
N GLU A 52 -3.09 1.01 16.28
CA GLU A 52 -4.19 1.97 16.11
C GLU A 52 -3.71 3.30 15.50
N SER A 53 -2.57 3.82 15.94
CA SER A 53 -1.95 5.02 15.35
C SER A 53 -1.53 4.80 13.89
N GLY A 54 -1.05 3.61 13.56
CA GLY A 54 -0.76 3.20 12.17
C GLY A 54 -2.01 3.22 11.29
N LYS A 55 -3.14 2.69 11.78
CA LYS A 55 -4.42 2.70 11.07
C LYS A 55 -4.95 4.12 10.88
N GLU A 56 -4.88 4.97 11.90
CA GLU A 56 -5.31 6.37 11.78
C GLU A 56 -4.49 7.14 10.75
N LEU A 57 -3.17 6.94 10.75
CA LEU A 57 -2.29 7.55 9.75
C LEU A 57 -2.62 7.03 8.35
N CYS A 58 -2.90 5.73 8.22
CA CYS A 58 -3.25 5.13 6.94
C CYS A 58 -4.52 5.74 6.35
N LYS A 59 -5.60 5.87 7.15
CA LYS A 59 -6.83 6.58 6.75
C LYS A 59 -6.57 8.01 6.27
N LYS A 60 -5.67 8.75 6.93
CA LYS A 60 -5.29 10.11 6.51
C LYS A 60 -4.58 10.10 5.15
N VAL A 61 -3.69 9.14 4.94
CA VAL A 61 -2.98 8.97 3.66
C VAL A 61 -3.94 8.58 2.55
N GLU A 62 -4.88 7.67 2.79
CA GLU A 62 -5.88 7.26 1.80
C GLU A 62 -6.80 8.42 1.42
N LYS A 63 -7.30 9.17 2.42
CA LYS A 63 -8.10 10.37 2.19
C LYS A 63 -7.33 11.38 1.34
N HIS A 64 -6.08 11.66 1.67
CA HIS A 64 -5.24 12.56 0.89
C HIS A 64 -5.01 12.06 -0.54
N ARG A 65 -4.87 10.74 -0.76
CA ARG A 65 -4.72 10.12 -2.09
C ARG A 65 -5.97 10.31 -2.95
N VAL A 66 -7.16 10.25 -2.36
CA VAL A 66 -8.43 10.48 -3.07
C VAL A 66 -8.62 11.97 -3.38
N GLU A 67 -8.30 12.84 -2.42
CA GLU A 67 -8.45 14.29 -2.54
C GLU A 67 -7.38 14.94 -3.44
N THR A 68 -6.26 14.26 -3.64
CA THR A 68 -5.17 14.70 -4.52
C THR A 68 -5.29 13.97 -5.85
N PRO A 69 -5.98 14.52 -6.86
CA PRO A 69 -6.00 13.92 -8.18
C PRO A 69 -4.57 13.77 -8.67
N ILE A 70 -4.23 12.58 -9.18
CA ILE A 70 -2.99 12.37 -9.91
C ILE A 70 -3.08 13.26 -11.15
N LYS A 71 -2.49 14.46 -11.08
CA LYS A 71 -2.26 15.29 -12.26
C LYS A 71 -1.17 14.59 -13.07
N LEU A 72 -1.60 13.69 -13.96
CA LEU A 72 -0.80 13.32 -15.11
C LEU A 72 -0.72 14.60 -15.95
N GLN A 73 0.32 15.41 -15.73
CA GLN A 73 0.46 16.77 -16.27
C GLN A 73 0.30 16.87 -17.80
N MET A 74 0.31 15.72 -18.49
CA MET A 74 0.22 15.60 -19.94
C MET A 74 -1.15 15.16 -20.47
N LEU A 75 -2.14 14.87 -19.61
CA LEU A 75 -3.43 14.32 -20.04
C LEU A 75 -4.60 15.14 -19.49
N SER A 76 -5.63 15.31 -20.31
CA SER A 76 -6.94 15.77 -19.85
C SER A 76 -7.62 14.73 -18.96
N ASN A 77 -8.70 15.13 -18.27
CA ASN A 77 -9.47 14.22 -17.42
C ASN A 77 -10.08 13.07 -18.24
N ASP A 78 -10.55 13.35 -19.46
CA ASP A 78 -11.16 12.34 -20.33
C ASP A 78 -10.12 11.32 -20.83
N GLU A 79 -8.94 11.79 -21.23
CA GLU A 79 -7.82 10.93 -21.63
C GLU A 79 -7.31 10.07 -20.46
N THR A 80 -7.25 10.67 -19.27
CA THR A 80 -6.89 9.95 -18.03
C THR A 80 -7.90 8.83 -17.75
N MET A 81 -9.19 9.10 -17.85
CA MET A 81 -10.24 8.09 -17.66
C MET A 81 -10.21 7.01 -18.75
N GLY A 82 -9.92 7.38 -20.00
CA GLY A 82 -9.71 6.44 -21.10
C GLY A 82 -8.59 5.45 -20.81
N LEU A 83 -7.44 5.96 -20.34
CA LEU A 83 -6.29 5.14 -19.93
C LEU A 83 -6.61 4.22 -18.76
N VAL A 84 -7.30 4.72 -17.72
CA VAL A 84 -7.72 3.90 -16.57
C VAL A 84 -8.61 2.73 -17.03
N ASN A 85 -9.53 2.95 -17.96
CA ASN A 85 -10.40 1.90 -18.48
C ASN A 85 -9.65 0.84 -19.30
N VAL A 86 -8.65 1.25 -20.09
CA VAL A 86 -7.79 0.30 -20.83
C VAL A 86 -6.99 -0.56 -19.85
N LEU A 87 -6.38 0.07 -18.84
CA LEU A 87 -5.59 -0.64 -17.82
C LEU A 87 -6.45 -1.65 -17.04
N LYS A 88 -7.68 -1.29 -16.64
CA LYS A 88 -8.61 -2.22 -15.99
C LYS A 88 -8.89 -3.46 -16.85
N LYS A 89 -9.15 -3.28 -18.14
CA LYS A 89 -9.39 -4.40 -19.08
C LYS A 89 -8.17 -5.30 -19.26
N MET A 90 -6.96 -4.76 -19.15
CA MET A 90 -5.74 -5.55 -19.24
C MET A 90 -5.55 -6.39 -17.98
N LEU A 91 -5.81 -5.83 -16.79
CA LEU A 91 -5.77 -6.56 -15.52
C LEU A 91 -6.80 -7.69 -15.48
N GLU A 92 -8.05 -7.44 -15.90
CA GLU A 92 -9.11 -8.46 -15.98
C GLU A 92 -8.79 -9.63 -16.93
N LYS A 93 -7.88 -9.42 -17.90
CA LYS A 93 -7.42 -10.46 -18.83
C LYS A 93 -6.28 -11.30 -18.29
N GLU A 94 -5.48 -10.79 -17.35
CA GLU A 94 -4.36 -11.53 -16.75
C GLU A 94 -4.81 -12.40 -15.56
N GLU A 95 -6.00 -12.16 -15.00
CA GLU A 95 -6.57 -12.95 -13.89
C GLU A 95 -7.41 -14.17 -14.34
N ASN A 96 -7.57 -14.42 -15.65
CA ASN A 96 -8.25 -15.59 -16.24
C ASN A 96 -7.27 -16.56 -16.91
#